data_AF-A0A7W0JE41-F1
#
_entry.id   AF-A0A7W0JE41-F1
#
_cell.length_a   1.000
_cell.length_b   1.000
_cell.length_c   1.000
_cell.angle_alpha   90.00
_cell.angle_beta   90.00
_cell.angle_gamma   90.00
#
_symmetry.space_group_name_H-M   'P 1'
#
loop_
_entity.id
_entity.type
_entity.pdbx_description
1 polymer ?
#
loop_
_entity_poly.entity_id
_entity_poly.type
_entity_poly.pdbx_seq_one_letter_code
_entity_poly.pdbx_strand_id
1 'polypeptide(L)'
;MMLIDTNIISEMMKPIPDENVMKWLDQQEVLQLFVSTITLAEISYGINILPEGGRRSKLENTGITEIGLKAAFSHGANIARVAKVLKGSDLFAKSELAHK
;
A
#
# COMPACT_ATOMS: atom_id res chain seq x y z
N MET A 1 -11.15 7.03 13.12
CA MET A 1 -10.99 6.93 11.66
C MET A 1 -10.09 8.04 11.14
N MET A 2 -9.09 7.68 10.34
CA MET A 2 -8.15 8.59 9.68
C MET A 2 -7.90 8.15 8.23
N LEU A 3 -7.93 9.10 7.31
CA LEU A 3 -7.57 8.89 5.91
C LEU A 3 -6.12 9.30 5.71
N ILE A 4 -5.32 8.40 5.18
CA ILE A 4 -3.89 8.56 4.99
C ILE A 4 -3.62 9.00 3.56
N ASP A 5 -2.83 10.06 3.45
CA ASP A 5 -2.44 10.69 2.20
C ASP A 5 -1.18 10.02 1.60
N THR A 6 -0.91 10.34 0.34
CA THR A 6 0.18 9.79 -0.48
C THR A 6 1.54 10.05 0.13
N ASN A 7 1.74 11.20 0.77
CA ASN A 7 3.00 11.55 1.42
C ASN A 7 3.41 10.52 2.50
N ILE A 8 2.49 10.11 3.37
CA ILE A 8 2.75 9.14 4.45
C ILE A 8 3.06 7.76 3.87
N ILE A 9 2.30 7.31 2.87
CA ILE A 9 2.58 6.03 2.23
C ILE A 9 3.92 6.07 1.50
N SER A 10 4.24 7.18 0.81
CA SER A 10 5.52 7.37 0.14
C SER A 10 6.70 7.42 1.10
N GLU A 11 6.50 7.92 2.33
CA GLU A 11 7.51 7.92 3.39
C GLU A 11 7.90 6.48 3.77
N MET A 12 6.91 5.60 3.97
CA MET A 12 7.13 4.18 4.27
C MET A 12 7.87 3.43 3.15
N MET A 13 7.86 3.96 1.93
CA MET A 13 8.51 3.38 0.76
C MET A 13 9.96 3.86 0.58
N LYS A 14 10.40 4.86 1.35
CA LYS A 14 11.79 5.34 1.30
C LYS A 14 12.76 4.27 1.84
N PRO A 15 14.01 4.22 1.34
CA PRO A 15 15.03 3.35 1.92
C PRO A 15 15.30 3.62 3.41
N ILE A 16 15.18 4.89 3.81
CA ILE A 16 15.30 5.35 5.21
C ILE A 16 14.11 6.30 5.44
N PRO A 17 13.03 5.83 6.09
CA PRO A 17 11.86 6.66 6.40
C PRO A 17 12.12 7.57 7.62
N ASP A 18 11.37 8.67 7.73
CA ASP A 18 11.36 9.50 8.95
C ASP A 18 10.83 8.70 10.16
N GLU A 19 11.64 8.57 11.20
CA GLU A 19 11.30 7.80 12.41
C GLU A 19 10.05 8.31 13.13
N ASN A 20 9.76 9.62 13.07
CA ASN A 20 8.59 10.18 13.73
C ASN A 20 7.31 9.78 13.01
N VAL A 21 7.34 9.71 11.68
CA VAL A 21 6.22 9.22 10.87
C VAL A 21 5.97 7.74 11.17
N MET A 22 7.02 6.93 11.28
CA MET A 22 6.90 5.52 11.64
C MET A 22 6.36 5.32 13.05
N LYS A 23 6.89 6.03 14.05
CA LYS A 23 6.39 5.98 15.44
C LYS A 23 4.93 6.42 15.53
N TRP A 24 4.54 7.44 14.78
CA TRP A 24 3.15 7.90 14.74
C TRP A 24 2.23 6.84 14.11
N LEU A 25 2.63 6.22 13.00
CA LEU A 25 1.88 5.13 12.36
C LEU A 25 1.72 3.92 13.29
N ASP A 26 2.77 3.54 14.02
CA ASP A 26 2.76 2.40 14.95
C ASP A 26 1.80 2.61 16.14
N GLN A 27 1.45 3.86 16.46
CA GLN A 27 0.50 4.19 17.52
C GLN A 27 -0.96 4.14 17.06
N GLN A 28 -1.22 4.03 15.75
CA GLN A 28 -2.58 4.04 15.23
C GLN A 28 -3.18 2.63 15.19
N GLU A 29 -4.46 2.51 15.51
CA GLU A 29 -5.19 1.26 15.28
C GLU A 29 -5.38 1.05 13.78
N VAL A 30 -4.87 -0.06 13.24
CA VAL A 30 -4.86 -0.29 11.80
C VAL A 30 -6.27 -0.34 11.19
N LEU A 31 -7.27 -0.83 11.95
CA LEU A 31 -8.67 -0.85 11.51
C LEU A 31 -9.28 0.56 11.37
N GLN A 32 -8.65 1.57 11.97
CA GLN A 32 -9.05 2.96 11.92
C GLN A 32 -8.33 3.76 10.82
N LEU A 33 -7.39 3.14 10.09
CA LEU A 33 -6.60 3.77 9.03
C LEU A 33 -7.10 3.36 7.63
N PHE A 34 -7.35 4.37 6.81
CA PHE A 34 -7.91 4.23 5.47
C PHE A 34 -6.96 4.87 4.45
N VAL A 35 -6.96 4.38 3.22
CA VAL A 35 -6.25 5.00 2.09
C VAL A 35 -7.26 5.25 0.99
N SER A 36 -7.19 6.42 0.38
CA SER A 36 -8.07 6.75 -0.74
C SER A 36 -7.63 6.01 -2.01
N THR A 37 -8.59 5.72 -2.89
CA THR A 37 -8.28 5.21 -4.23
C THR A 37 -7.37 6.16 -5.01
N ILE A 38 -7.53 7.48 -4.82
CA ILE A 38 -6.70 8.50 -5.45
C ILE A 38 -5.25 8.37 -4.98
N THR A 39 -5.02 8.21 -3.68
CA THR A 39 -3.68 7.97 -3.11
C THR A 39 -3.03 6.73 -3.71
N LEU A 40 -3.79 5.65 -3.89
CA LEU A 40 -3.27 4.45 -4.56
C LEU A 40 -2.91 4.72 -6.03
N ALA A 41 -3.73 5.50 -6.74
CA ALA A 41 -3.47 5.87 -8.13
C ALA A 41 -2.23 6.77 -8.26
N GLU A 42 -2.03 7.72 -7.35
CA GLU A 42 -0.84 8.58 -7.31
C GLU A 42 0.44 7.77 -7.08
N ILE A 43 0.42 6.79 -6.16
CA ILE A 43 1.56 5.91 -5.92
C ILE A 43 1.86 5.06 -7.16
N SER A 44 0.84 4.43 -7.74
CA SER A 44 1.02 3.61 -8.94
C SER A 44 1.54 4.42 -10.12
N TYR A 45 0.99 5.62 -10.32
CA TYR A 45 1.49 6.55 -11.32
C TYR A 45 2.97 6.91 -11.05
N GLY A 46 3.31 7.27 -9.82
CA GLY A 46 4.68 7.59 -9.40
C GLY A 46 5.68 6.46 -9.64
N ILE A 47 5.28 5.21 -9.46
CA ILE A 47 6.12 4.03 -9.77
C ILE A 47 6.27 3.87 -11.30
N ASN A 48 5.18 3.98 -12.06
CA ASN A 48 5.17 3.74 -13.50
C ASN A 48 5.99 4.76 -14.30
N ILE A 49 6.15 5.99 -13.80
CA ILE A 49 6.96 7.03 -14.44
C ILE A 49 8.46 6.91 -14.13
N LEU A 50 8.87 6.02 -13.22
CA LEU A 50 10.30 5.80 -12.97
C LEU A 50 10.97 5.15 -14.20
N PRO A 51 12.24 5.51 -14.49
CA PRO A 51 13.03 4.78 -15.46
C PRO A 51 13.10 3.29 -15.10
N GLU A 52 13.13 2.44 -16.12
CA GLU A 52 13.36 1.01 -15.91
C GLU A 52 14.67 0.77 -15.15
N GLY A 53 14.63 -0.12 -14.16
CA GLY A 53 15.78 -0.43 -13.32
C GLY A 53 15.41 -0.89 -11.93
N GLY A 54 16.43 -1.14 -11.11
CA GLY A 54 16.26 -1.79 -9.80
C GLY A 54 15.33 -1.06 -8.84
N ARG A 55 15.28 0.28 -8.88
CA ARG A 55 14.35 1.07 -8.05
C ARG A 55 12.89 0.81 -8.45
N ARG A 56 12.59 0.88 -9.74
CA ARG A 56 11.24 0.65 -10.26
C ARG A 56 10.79 -0.78 -9.95
N SER A 57 11.60 -1.78 -10.29
CA SER A 57 11.27 -3.18 -10.03
C SER A 57 11.09 -3.47 -8.53
N LYS A 58 11.90 -2.86 -7.66
CA LYS A 58 11.74 -3.01 -6.21
C LYS A 58 10.41 -2.44 -5.72
N LEU A 59 10.00 -1.27 -6.22
CA LEU A 59 8.74 -0.63 -5.85
C LEU A 59 7.53 -1.33 -6.48
N GLU A 60 7.62 -1.83 -7.71
CA GLU A 60 6.58 -2.68 -8.32
C GLU A 60 6.34 -3.95 -7.50
N ASN A 61 7.41 -4.55 -6.96
CA ASN A 61 7.33 -5.74 -6.10
C ASN A 61 6.78 -5.45 -4.68
N THR A 62 6.54 -4.18 -4.33
CA THR A 62 5.77 -3.84 -3.12
C THR A 62 4.27 -4.06 -3.32
N GLY A 63 3.82 -4.63 -4.43
CA GLY A 63 2.42 -5.04 -4.62
C GLY A 63 1.41 -3.89 -4.77
N ILE A 64 1.82 -2.62 -4.63
CA ILE A 64 1.02 -1.44 -5.05
C ILE A 64 1.09 -1.35 -6.58
N THR A 65 0.54 -2.36 -7.23
CA THR A 65 0.39 -2.48 -8.67
C THR A 65 -1.10 -2.51 -9.00
N GLU A 66 -1.42 -2.60 -10.29
CA GLU A 66 -2.79 -2.68 -10.77
C GLU A 66 -3.62 -3.78 -10.08
N ILE A 67 -2.98 -4.89 -9.68
CA ILE A 67 -3.61 -6.00 -8.94
C ILE A 67 -3.99 -5.57 -7.52
N GLY A 68 -3.07 -4.90 -6.80
CA GLY A 68 -3.32 -4.35 -5.47
C GLY A 68 -4.35 -3.22 -5.47
N LEU A 69 -4.38 -2.42 -6.54
CA LEU A 69 -5.41 -1.39 -6.78
C LEU A 69 -6.78 -2.02 -7.04
N LYS A 70 -6.93 -2.97 -7.97
CA LYS A 70 -8.20 -3.67 -8.24
C LYS A 70 -8.78 -4.30 -6.97
N ALA A 71 -7.91 -4.91 -6.17
CA ALA A 71 -8.21 -5.47 -4.86
C ALA A 71 -8.69 -4.45 -3.80
N ALA A 72 -8.16 -3.23 -3.83
CA ALA A 72 -8.53 -2.11 -2.97
C ALA A 72 -9.85 -1.46 -3.40
N PHE A 73 -10.06 -1.31 -4.71
CA PHE A 73 -11.29 -0.78 -5.31
C PHE A 73 -12.54 -1.55 -4.88
N SER A 74 -12.46 -2.88 -4.78
CA SER A 74 -13.61 -3.70 -4.41
C SER A 74 -14.02 -3.61 -2.93
N HIS A 75 -13.21 -3.03 -2.03
CA HIS A 75 -13.46 -3.11 -0.57
C HIS A 75 -13.20 -1.84 0.24
N GLY A 76 -12.68 -0.74 -0.33
CA GLY A 76 -12.19 0.40 0.43
C GLY A 76 -10.91 0.01 1.19
N ALA A 77 -9.76 0.56 0.79
CA ALA A 77 -8.48 0.06 1.28
C ALA A 77 -8.23 0.44 2.75
N ASN A 78 -8.21 -0.58 3.62
CA ASN A 78 -7.65 -0.47 4.97
C ASN A 78 -6.11 -0.57 4.92
N ILE A 79 -5.37 0.18 5.75
CA ILE A 79 -3.90 0.13 5.76
C ILE A 79 -3.34 -1.26 6.08
N ALA A 80 -4.02 -2.12 6.85
CA ALA A 80 -3.57 -3.50 7.05
C ALA A 80 -3.50 -4.27 5.73
N ARG A 81 -4.43 -4.01 4.80
CA ARG A 81 -4.41 -4.59 3.46
C ARG A 81 -3.27 -3.97 2.65
N VAL A 82 -3.13 -2.65 2.62
CA VAL A 82 -2.04 -2.00 1.87
C VAL A 82 -0.67 -2.45 2.38
N ALA A 83 -0.47 -2.54 3.69
CA ALA A 83 0.78 -2.96 4.33
C ALA A 83 1.15 -4.44 4.05
N LYS A 84 0.17 -5.34 3.98
CA LYS A 84 0.41 -6.75 3.62
C LYS A 84 0.76 -6.91 2.13
N VAL A 85 0.10 -6.15 1.26
CA VAL A 85 0.46 -6.03 -0.16
C VAL A 85 1.91 -5.50 -0.29
N LEU A 86 2.24 -4.41 0.42
CA LEU A 86 3.57 -3.81 0.53
C LEU A 86 4.67 -4.79 0.93
N LYS A 87 4.35 -5.74 1.82
CA LYS A 87 5.26 -6.79 2.28
C LYS A 87 5.31 -8.01 1.35
N GLY A 88 4.71 -7.96 0.16
CA GLY A 88 4.73 -9.06 -0.82
C GLY A 88 3.89 -10.27 -0.39
N SER A 89 3.01 -10.11 0.61
CA SER A 89 2.11 -11.18 1.06
C SER A 89 0.78 -11.03 0.34
N ASP A 90 0.49 -11.91 -0.62
CA ASP A 90 -0.78 -11.92 -1.33
C ASP A 90 -1.94 -12.13 -0.34
N LEU A 91 -2.82 -11.14 -0.27
CA LEU A 91 -3.96 -11.11 0.65
C LEU A 91 -5.14 -11.96 0.18
N PHE A 92 -5.17 -12.36 -1.09
CA PHE A 92 -6.31 -13.07 -1.70
C PHE A 92 -6.11 -14.57 -1.80
N ALA A 93 -4.90 -15.08 -1.53
CA ALA A 93 -4.61 -16.52 -1.54
C ALA A 93 -5.48 -17.35 -0.57
N LYS A 94 -6.23 -16.71 0.35
CA LYS A 94 -7.16 -17.39 1.27
C LYS A 94 -8.65 -17.12 1.03
N SER A 95 -9.06 -16.21 0.14
CA SER A 95 -10.49 -15.89 -0.03
C SER A 95 -11.21 -16.73 -1.09
N GLU A 96 -10.50 -17.47 -1.95
CA GLU A 96 -11.13 -18.36 -2.95
C GLU A 96 -11.52 -19.75 -2.41
N LEU A 97 -11.19 -20.09 -1.16
CA LEU A 97 -11.50 -21.40 -0.57
C LEU A 97 -12.65 -21.38 0.46
N ALA A 98 -13.31 -20.25 0.69
CA ALA A 98 -14.39 -20.12 1.68
C ALA A 98 -15.82 -20.18 1.09
N HIS A 99 -15.94 -20.37 -0.24
CA HIS A 99 -17.22 -20.60 -0.91
C HIS A 99 -17.14 -21.83 -1.81
N LYS A 100 -17.01 -23.01 -1.17
CA LYS A 100 -17.44 -24.30 -1.73
C LYS A 100 -18.08 -25.13 -0.62
#